data_AF-A0A356J3R8-F1
#
_entry.id   AF-A0A356J3R8-F1
#
_cell.length_a   1.000
_cell.length_b   1.000
_cell.length_c   1.000
_cell.angle_alpha   90.00
_cell.angle_beta   90.00
_cell.angle_gamma   90.00
#
_symmetry.space_group_name_H-M   'P 1'
#
loop_
_entity.id
_entity.type
_entity.pdbx_description
1 polymer ?
#
loop_
_entity_poly.entity_id
_entity_poly.type
_entity_poly.pdbx_seq_one_letter_code
_entity_poly.pdbx_strand_id
1 'polypeptide(L)'
;MCRGRLQRAFTLIELLVVMAIMGLLGTISVGGYRAMQRGMEQRGVLLNVRQFVLAAQERARIDRVPVNVYFWNETLREETDTEPPVIVGKAAAVRRTGRITQSQGEYLYDEFGDLRAMMPEADASGNVNVSKGGKQGLFLYRIGKSSNFERSLIAPDTETNTAFAVYVDARLPGDPDDAEFKRTEIQPYAFRVVDANGVSWKTGDAYGFAFEEIQLPKNFIFGSSYSEKTSSPVTEIKVFNYEFDPLEDAYNKTFP
;
A
#
# COMPACT_ATOMS: atom_id res chain seq x y z
N MET A 1 -33.04 41.14 66.44
CA MET A 1 -32.94 39.69 66.66
C MET A 1 -32.42 39.04 65.38
N CYS A 2 -31.13 38.75 65.29
CA CYS A 2 -30.55 38.03 64.16
C CYS A 2 -30.33 36.58 64.56
N ARG A 3 -31.13 35.68 63.99
CA ARG A 3 -31.06 34.23 64.22
C ARG A 3 -29.93 33.69 63.33
N GLY A 4 -28.73 33.56 63.90
CA GLY A 4 -27.61 32.90 63.22
C GLY A 4 -27.96 31.45 62.91
N ARG A 5 -28.03 31.09 61.63
CA ARG A 5 -28.07 29.69 61.21
C ARG A 5 -26.79 29.02 61.70
N LEU A 6 -26.91 28.03 62.58
CA LEU A 6 -25.84 27.08 62.85
C LEU A 6 -25.50 26.36 61.55
N GLN A 7 -24.45 26.80 60.86
CA GLN A 7 -23.81 26.00 59.82
C GLN A 7 -23.24 24.77 60.52
N ARG A 8 -23.86 23.60 60.32
CA ARG A 8 -23.30 22.32 60.76
C ARG A 8 -21.97 22.14 60.02
N ALA A 9 -20.87 22.16 60.76
CA ALA A 9 -19.57 21.81 60.23
C ALA A 9 -19.55 20.30 59.92
N PHE A 10 -19.03 19.94 58.75
CA PHE A 10 -18.87 18.56 58.32
C PHE A 10 -17.97 17.81 59.31
N THR A 11 -18.38 16.60 59.69
CA THR A 11 -17.57 15.76 60.58
C THR A 11 -16.40 15.14 59.80
N LEU A 12 -15.28 14.87 60.48
CA LEU A 12 -14.09 14.27 59.87
C LEU A 12 -14.42 12.92 59.19
N ILE A 13 -15.33 12.15 59.79
CA ILE A 13 -15.77 10.86 59.25
C ILE A 13 -16.60 11.00 57.97
N GLU A 14 -17.48 12.00 57.87
CA GLU A 14 -18.23 12.27 56.62
C GLU A 14 -17.27 12.67 55.49
N LEU A 15 -16.27 13.50 55.79
CA LEU A 15 -15.30 13.93 54.79
C LEU A 15 -14.41 12.76 54.30
N LEU A 16 -14.04 11.84 55.21
CA LEU A 16 -13.33 10.61 54.86
C LEU A 16 -14.16 9.71 53.95
N VAL A 17 -15.45 9.50 54.28
CA VAL A 17 -16.35 8.67 53.47
C VAL A 17 -16.54 9.28 52.08
N VAL A 18 -16.71 10.60 51.98
CA VAL A 18 -16.84 11.28 50.68
C VAL A 18 -15.58 11.12 49.85
N MET A 19 -14.39 11.28 50.43
CA MET A 19 -13.13 11.06 49.72
C MET A 19 -12.96 9.61 49.27
N ALA A 20 -13.35 8.64 50.09
CA ALA A 20 -13.31 7.23 49.74
C ALA A 20 -14.25 6.90 48.57
N ILE A 21 -15.49 7.41 48.58
CA ILE A 21 -16.46 7.21 47.49
C ILE A 21 -15.98 7.91 46.21
N MET A 22 -15.49 9.15 46.30
CA MET A 22 -14.96 9.87 45.14
C MET A 22 -13.74 9.18 44.53
N GLY A 23 -12.85 8.63 45.35
CA GLY A 23 -11.71 7.83 44.89
C GLY A 23 -12.15 6.57 44.15
N LEU A 24 -13.13 5.84 44.71
CA LEU A 24 -13.68 4.64 44.07
C LEU A 24 -14.34 4.97 42.72
N LEU A 25 -15.19 5.99 42.67
CA LEU A 25 -15.83 6.44 41.43
C LEU A 25 -14.80 6.92 40.38
N GLY A 26 -13.73 7.58 40.81
CA GLY A 26 -12.63 8.01 39.94
C GLY A 26 -11.96 6.84 39.24
N THR A 27 -11.61 5.78 39.97
CA THR A 27 -10.94 4.60 39.40
C THR A 27 -11.82 3.85 38.38
N ILE A 28 -13.09 3.63 38.68
CA ILE A 28 -14.04 2.97 37.77
C ILE A 28 -14.23 3.81 36.50
N SER A 29 -14.35 5.13 36.65
CA SER A 29 -14.57 6.04 35.52
C SER A 29 -13.39 6.05 34.55
N VAL A 30 -12.15 6.08 35.06
CA VAL A 30 -10.94 6.03 34.20
C VAL A 30 -10.84 4.68 33.47
N GLY A 31 -11.16 3.58 34.15
CA GLY A 31 -11.20 2.25 33.53
C GLY A 31 -12.24 2.16 32.40
N GLY A 32 -13.46 2.65 32.65
CA GLY A 32 -14.54 2.69 31.67
C GLY A 32 -14.21 3.58 30.47
N TYR A 33 -13.63 4.76 30.71
CA TYR A 33 -13.22 5.68 29.66
C TYR A 33 -12.16 5.07 28.73
N ARG A 34 -11.11 4.45 29.29
CA ARG A 34 -10.06 3.79 28.49
C ARG A 34 -10.59 2.57 27.73
N ALA A 35 -11.59 1.86 28.25
CA ALA A 35 -12.26 0.79 27.51
C ALA A 35 -13.07 1.34 26.33
N MET A 36 -13.80 2.44 26.54
CA MET A 36 -14.56 3.12 25.49
C MET A 36 -13.65 3.65 24.37
N GLN A 37 -12.53 4.29 24.71
CA GLN A 37 -11.56 4.77 23.73
C GLN A 37 -11.04 3.65 22.83
N ARG A 38 -10.62 2.52 23.41
CA ARG A 38 -10.17 1.35 22.64
C ARG A 38 -11.26 0.81 21.71
N GLY A 39 -12.52 0.77 22.17
CA GLY A 39 -13.65 0.35 21.35
C GLY A 39 -13.94 1.29 20.17
N MET A 40 -13.80 2.61 20.38
CA MET A 40 -13.94 3.61 19.32
C MET A 40 -12.82 3.52 18.29
N GLU A 41 -11.58 3.36 18.74
CA GLU A 41 -10.42 3.19 17.86
C GLU A 41 -10.56 1.97 16.95
N GLN A 42 -10.96 0.82 17.51
CA GLN A 42 -11.19 -0.40 16.73
C GLN A 42 -12.25 -0.21 15.64
N ARG A 43 -13.36 0.47 15.96
CA ARG A 43 -14.42 0.77 14.98
C ARG A 43 -13.93 1.76 13.92
N GLY A 44 -13.17 2.77 14.32
CA GLY A 44 -12.59 3.74 13.39
C GLY A 44 -11.64 3.07 12.38
N VAL A 45 -10.79 2.17 12.86
CA VAL A 45 -9.89 1.38 12.02
C VAL A 45 -10.67 0.50 11.03
N LEU A 46 -11.70 -0.20 11.51
CA LEU A 46 -12.52 -1.05 10.63
C LEU A 46 -13.24 -0.24 9.54
N LEU A 47 -13.79 0.91 9.90
CA LEU A 47 -14.46 1.81 8.94
C LEU A 47 -13.48 2.34 7.90
N ASN A 48 -12.28 2.76 8.32
CA ASN A 48 -11.24 3.24 7.41
C ASN A 48 -10.82 2.16 6.40
N VAL A 49 -10.52 0.95 6.90
CA VAL A 49 -10.18 -0.19 6.04
C VAL A 49 -11.31 -0.54 5.07
N ARG A 50 -12.56 -0.50 5.53
CA ARG A 50 -13.72 -0.76 4.66
C ARG A 50 -13.85 0.29 3.56
N GLN A 51 -13.70 1.58 3.90
CA GLN A 51 -13.75 2.66 2.92
C GLN A 51 -12.64 2.54 1.87
N PHE A 52 -11.42 2.22 2.31
CA PHE A 52 -10.29 1.96 1.43
C PHE A 52 -10.56 0.81 0.43
N VAL A 53 -11.10 -0.32 0.91
CA VAL A 53 -11.46 -1.45 0.04
C VAL A 53 -12.56 -1.09 -0.96
N LEU A 54 -13.58 -0.35 -0.53
CA LEU A 54 -14.66 0.11 -1.40
C LEU A 54 -14.15 1.08 -2.46
N ALA A 55 -13.29 2.03 -2.09
CA ALA A 55 -12.66 2.97 -3.02
C ALA A 55 -11.84 2.23 -4.09
N ALA A 56 -11.07 1.20 -3.69
CA ALA A 56 -10.34 0.36 -4.61
C ALA A 56 -11.26 -0.42 -5.57
N GLN A 57 -12.37 -0.96 -5.07
CA GLN A 57 -13.38 -1.64 -5.89
C GLN A 57 -14.05 -0.68 -6.89
N GLU A 58 -14.43 0.52 -6.45
CA GLU A 58 -15.00 1.55 -7.32
C GLU A 58 -14.02 1.97 -8.41
N ARG A 59 -12.74 2.12 -8.06
CA ARG A 59 -11.69 2.43 -9.02
C ARG A 59 -11.53 1.34 -10.08
N ALA A 60 -11.55 0.06 -9.69
CA ALA A 60 -11.52 -1.07 -10.61
C ALA A 60 -12.68 -1.03 -11.62
N ARG A 61 -13.89 -0.67 -11.14
CA ARG A 61 -15.10 -0.55 -11.96
C ARG A 61 -15.06 0.63 -12.91
N ILE A 62 -14.55 1.77 -12.47
CA ILE A 62 -14.46 3.00 -13.29
C ILE A 62 -13.40 2.82 -14.39
N ASP A 63 -12.19 2.38 -14.01
CA ASP A 63 -11.08 2.26 -14.95
C ASP A 63 -11.20 1.02 -15.84
N ARG A 64 -12.06 0.06 -15.49
CA ARG A 64 -12.20 -1.26 -16.16
C ARG A 64 -10.87 -2.02 -16.26
N VAL A 65 -10.01 -1.84 -15.28
CA VAL A 65 -8.69 -2.44 -15.19
C VAL A 65 -8.59 -3.17 -13.85
N PRO A 66 -7.96 -4.36 -13.79
CA PRO A 66 -7.79 -5.09 -12.54
C PRO A 66 -7.09 -4.25 -11.47
N VAL A 67 -7.66 -4.29 -10.26
CA VAL A 67 -7.09 -3.66 -9.07
C VAL A 67 -6.90 -4.73 -8.00
N ASN A 68 -5.69 -4.78 -7.44
CA ASN A 68 -5.34 -5.67 -6.35
C ASN A 68 -5.18 -4.88 -5.07
N VAL A 69 -5.82 -5.32 -4.00
CA VAL A 69 -5.63 -4.74 -2.67
C VAL A 69 -4.81 -5.69 -1.83
N TYR A 70 -3.63 -5.21 -1.42
CA TYR A 70 -2.66 -5.95 -0.65
C TYR A 70 -2.71 -5.52 0.82
N PHE A 71 -2.66 -6.50 1.74
CA PHE A 71 -2.62 -6.27 3.18
C PHE A 71 -1.40 -6.93 3.79
N TRP A 72 -0.60 -6.15 4.51
CA TRP A 72 0.59 -6.64 5.20
C TRP A 72 0.80 -5.99 6.57
N ASN A 73 1.66 -6.61 7.38
CA ASN A 73 2.12 -6.02 8.64
C ASN A 73 3.61 -5.67 8.51
N GLU A 74 3.99 -4.48 8.98
CA GLU A 74 5.37 -3.99 8.99
C GLU A 74 5.77 -3.61 10.42
N THR A 75 6.97 -3.99 10.83
CA THR A 75 7.57 -3.58 12.10
C THR A 75 8.23 -2.22 11.91
N LEU A 76 7.66 -1.17 12.52
CA LEU A 76 8.23 0.19 12.44
C LEU A 76 9.42 0.38 13.37
N ARG A 77 9.46 -0.39 14.46
CA ARG A 77 10.54 -0.35 15.44
C ARG A 77 10.79 -1.76 15.97
N GLU A 78 12.02 -2.21 15.80
CA GLU A 78 12.50 -3.47 16.35
C GLU A 78 12.48 -3.44 17.88
N GLU A 79 12.39 -4.63 18.47
CA GLU A 79 12.43 -4.79 19.91
C GLU A 79 13.79 -4.31 20.46
N THR A 80 13.73 -3.46 21.48
CA THR A 80 14.90 -3.04 22.26
C THR A 80 14.68 -3.49 23.70
N ASP A 81 15.76 -3.74 24.45
CA ASP A 81 15.70 -4.21 25.85
C ASP A 81 14.75 -3.38 26.76
N THR A 82 14.48 -2.12 26.41
CA THR A 82 13.65 -1.20 27.18
C THR A 82 12.25 -1.00 26.63
N GLU A 83 11.96 -1.39 25.37
CA GLU A 83 10.68 -1.06 24.73
C GLU A 83 10.18 -2.15 23.78
N PRO A 84 8.86 -2.46 23.81
CA PRO A 84 8.28 -3.48 22.95
C PRO A 84 8.30 -3.05 21.46
N PRO A 85 8.27 -4.03 20.53
CA PRO A 85 8.21 -3.76 19.11
C PRO A 85 6.91 -3.05 18.74
N VAL A 86 7.00 -2.08 17.82
CA VAL A 86 5.82 -1.37 17.30
C VAL A 86 5.50 -1.89 15.91
N ILE A 87 4.38 -2.60 15.81
CA ILE A 87 3.91 -3.20 14.56
C ILE A 87 2.69 -2.42 14.07
N VAL A 88 2.61 -2.22 12.77
CA VAL A 88 1.45 -1.61 12.10
C VAL A 88 1.02 -2.46 10.91
N GLY A 89 -0.28 -2.56 10.70
CA GLY A 89 -0.86 -3.00 9.44
C GLY A 89 -0.74 -1.90 8.39
N LYS A 90 -0.37 -2.27 7.18
CA LYS A 90 -0.41 -1.42 5.98
C LYS A 90 -1.18 -2.11 4.87
N ALA A 91 -1.79 -1.31 4.02
CA ALA A 91 -2.44 -1.81 2.83
C ALA A 91 -2.20 -0.88 1.64
N ALA A 92 -2.13 -1.46 0.44
CA ALA A 92 -1.97 -0.72 -0.81
C ALA A 92 -2.98 -1.22 -1.84
N ALA A 93 -3.63 -0.27 -2.51
CA ALA A 93 -4.49 -0.53 -3.65
C ALA A 93 -3.67 -0.26 -4.90
N VAL A 94 -3.45 -1.31 -5.68
CA VAL A 94 -2.57 -1.30 -6.84
C VAL A 94 -3.39 -1.50 -8.08
N ARG A 95 -3.32 -0.53 -8.98
CA ARG A 95 -3.95 -0.62 -10.28
C ARG A 95 -2.98 -1.22 -11.28
N ARG A 96 -3.44 -2.15 -12.11
CA ARG A 96 -2.65 -2.70 -13.20
C ARG A 96 -2.31 -1.63 -14.22
N THR A 97 -1.04 -1.56 -14.59
CA THR A 97 -0.53 -0.59 -15.55
C THR A 97 -0.11 -1.29 -16.84
N GLY A 98 0.64 -2.39 -16.74
CA GLY A 98 1.28 -2.98 -17.91
C GLY A 98 1.67 -4.44 -17.72
N ARG A 99 2.54 -4.91 -18.63
CA ARG A 99 3.16 -6.23 -18.59
C ARG A 99 4.63 -6.12 -18.95
N ILE A 100 5.45 -6.89 -18.25
CA ILE A 100 6.87 -6.99 -18.57
C ILE A 100 7.02 -7.70 -19.90
N THR A 101 7.51 -6.98 -20.90
CA THR A 101 7.84 -7.51 -22.22
C THR A 101 9.14 -8.30 -22.15
N GLN A 102 10.13 -7.77 -21.42
CA GLN A 102 11.42 -8.41 -21.23
C GLN A 102 12.02 -8.06 -19.88
N SER A 103 12.76 -9.00 -19.30
CA SER A 103 13.56 -8.80 -18.09
C SER A 103 15.01 -9.21 -18.38
N GLN A 104 15.97 -8.32 -18.19
CA GLN A 104 17.38 -8.61 -18.38
C GLN A 104 18.21 -7.99 -17.25
N GLY A 105 18.82 -8.84 -16.41
CA GLY A 105 19.55 -8.39 -15.24
C GLY A 105 18.65 -7.61 -14.29
N GLU A 106 19.01 -6.36 -14.00
CA GLU A 106 18.23 -5.45 -13.16
C GLU A 106 17.19 -4.63 -13.94
N TYR A 107 17.09 -4.80 -15.26
CA TYR A 107 16.21 -3.98 -16.10
C TYR A 107 14.94 -4.72 -16.50
N LEU A 108 13.80 -4.04 -16.35
CA LEU A 108 12.48 -4.50 -16.77
C LEU A 108 11.94 -3.57 -17.86
N TYR A 109 11.50 -4.15 -18.96
CA TYR A 109 11.03 -3.43 -20.13
C TYR A 109 9.52 -3.62 -20.33
N ASP A 110 8.83 -2.54 -20.68
CA ASP A 110 7.46 -2.56 -21.18
C ASP A 110 7.42 -1.80 -22.51
N GLU A 111 7.14 -2.51 -23.60
CA GLU A 111 7.12 -1.93 -24.96
C GLU A 111 5.89 -1.06 -25.24
N PHE A 112 4.85 -1.14 -24.40
CA PHE A 112 3.60 -0.40 -24.55
C PHE A 112 3.39 0.67 -23.47
N GLY A 113 4.22 0.66 -22.43
CA GLY A 113 4.16 1.64 -21.35
C GLY A 113 4.80 2.97 -21.72
N ASP A 114 4.07 4.08 -21.59
CA ASP A 114 4.66 5.42 -21.58
C ASP A 114 5.32 5.69 -20.22
N LEU A 115 6.49 5.09 -20.04
CA LEU A 115 7.29 5.13 -18.82
C LEU A 115 7.79 6.55 -18.52
N ARG A 116 7.94 7.38 -19.55
CA ARG A 116 8.40 8.77 -19.44
C ARG A 116 7.32 9.66 -18.83
N ALA A 117 6.05 9.46 -19.22
CA ALA A 117 4.94 10.21 -18.64
C ALA A 117 4.64 9.84 -17.17
N MET A 118 5.10 8.66 -16.71
CA MET A 118 4.84 8.17 -15.36
C MET A 118 5.74 8.79 -14.28
N MET A 119 6.79 9.54 -14.65
CA MET A 119 7.73 10.10 -13.69
C MET A 119 7.98 11.60 -13.91
N PRO A 120 7.76 12.46 -12.89
CA PRO A 120 8.11 13.87 -12.97
C PRO A 120 9.62 14.05 -12.86
N GLU A 121 10.21 14.64 -13.91
CA GLU A 121 11.57 15.22 -14.00
C GLU A 121 12.74 14.42 -13.40
N ALA A 122 13.44 13.71 -14.29
CA ALA A 122 14.86 13.42 -14.12
C ALA A 122 15.68 14.71 -13.95
N ASP A 123 16.75 14.68 -13.16
CA ASP A 123 17.65 15.82 -13.08
C ASP A 123 18.35 16.07 -14.43
N ALA A 124 19.01 17.23 -14.59
CA ALA A 124 19.67 17.61 -15.84
C ALA A 124 20.79 16.64 -16.30
N SER A 125 21.16 15.66 -15.46
CA SER A 125 22.12 14.60 -15.78
C SER A 125 21.44 13.26 -16.11
N GLY A 126 20.11 13.25 -16.25
CA GLY A 126 19.28 12.05 -16.42
C GLY A 126 19.05 11.29 -15.12
N ASN A 127 19.89 11.42 -14.10
CA ASN A 127 19.77 10.59 -12.93
C ASN A 127 18.60 11.02 -12.04
N VAL A 128 17.64 10.13 -11.78
CA VAL A 128 16.72 10.34 -10.65
C VAL A 128 17.48 10.00 -9.39
N ASN A 129 17.72 11.01 -8.54
CA ASN A 129 18.41 10.89 -7.25
C ASN A 129 17.61 10.02 -6.28
N VAL A 130 17.65 8.70 -6.47
CA VAL A 130 17.16 7.73 -5.48
C VAL A 130 18.25 7.59 -4.43
N SER A 131 18.27 8.53 -3.48
CA SER A 131 19.22 8.46 -2.36
C SER A 131 18.98 7.17 -1.57
N LYS A 132 20.02 6.34 -1.40
CA LYS A 132 20.00 5.07 -0.63
C LYS A 132 19.55 5.20 0.84
N GLY A 133 19.33 6.43 1.33
CA GLY A 133 18.81 6.72 2.68
C GLY A 133 17.49 7.49 2.71
N GLY A 134 16.99 7.98 1.58
CA GLY A 134 15.72 8.68 1.45
C GLY A 134 14.91 8.02 0.34
N LYS A 135 13.92 7.19 0.74
CA LYS A 135 13.09 6.36 -0.14
C LYS A 135 12.26 7.20 -1.13
N GLN A 136 12.89 7.72 -2.18
CA GLN A 136 12.23 8.28 -3.36
C GLN A 136 12.43 7.32 -4.53
N GLY A 137 11.92 6.10 -4.38
CA GLY A 137 11.77 5.14 -5.48
C GLY A 137 10.32 4.69 -5.54
N LEU A 138 9.83 4.37 -6.73
CA LEU A 138 8.46 3.87 -6.89
C LEU A 138 8.46 2.37 -6.59
N PHE A 139 7.41 1.87 -5.94
CA PHE A 139 7.24 0.44 -5.77
C PHE A 139 6.49 -0.13 -6.98
N LEU A 140 7.12 -1.09 -7.65
CA LEU A 140 6.51 -1.88 -8.68
C LEU A 140 5.90 -3.13 -8.05
N TYR A 141 4.59 -3.30 -8.16
CA TYR A 141 3.87 -4.43 -7.57
C TYR A 141 3.55 -5.45 -8.66
N ARG A 142 3.81 -6.74 -8.40
CA ARG A 142 3.43 -7.81 -9.32
C ARG A 142 1.95 -8.10 -9.16
N ILE A 143 1.20 -7.96 -10.24
CA ILE A 143 -0.23 -8.22 -10.29
C ILE A 143 -0.47 -9.58 -10.93
N GLY A 144 -1.18 -10.46 -10.25
CA GLY A 144 -1.49 -11.78 -10.78
C GLY A 144 -2.10 -12.70 -9.72
N LYS A 145 -2.26 -13.97 -10.09
CA LYS A 145 -2.79 -15.02 -9.20
C LYS A 145 -1.77 -15.54 -8.18
N SER A 146 -0.59 -14.90 -8.07
CA SER A 146 0.36 -15.25 -7.04
C SER A 146 -0.28 -14.99 -5.67
N SER A 147 -0.10 -15.94 -4.75
CA SER A 147 -0.55 -15.83 -3.37
C SER A 147 0.47 -15.13 -2.47
N ASN A 148 1.47 -14.48 -3.07
CA ASN A 148 2.54 -13.79 -2.36
C ASN A 148 2.51 -12.31 -2.70
N PHE A 149 2.66 -11.47 -1.67
CA PHE A 149 2.94 -10.07 -1.83
C PHE A 149 4.35 -9.89 -2.40
N GLU A 150 4.41 -9.44 -3.64
CA GLU A 150 5.65 -9.28 -4.40
C GLU A 150 5.72 -7.85 -4.90
N ARG A 151 6.63 -7.06 -4.33
CA ARG A 151 6.97 -5.73 -4.81
C ARG A 151 8.47 -5.58 -4.97
N SER A 152 8.91 -4.73 -5.89
CA SER A 152 10.30 -4.32 -5.99
C SER A 152 10.40 -2.81 -5.97
N LEU A 153 11.49 -2.30 -5.38
CA LEU A 153 11.82 -0.88 -5.49
C LEU A 153 12.47 -0.66 -6.84
N ILE A 154 11.91 0.25 -7.61
CA ILE A 154 12.43 0.61 -8.93
C ILE A 154 12.91 2.06 -8.93
N ALA A 155 13.92 2.31 -9.77
CA ALA A 155 14.34 3.62 -10.22
C ALA A 155 14.15 3.68 -11.73
N PRO A 156 13.81 4.84 -12.29
CA PRO A 156 13.83 5.00 -13.74
C PRO A 156 15.28 4.90 -14.21
N ASP A 157 15.47 4.19 -15.31
CA ASP A 157 16.68 4.35 -16.10
C ASP A 157 16.40 5.37 -17.20
N THR A 158 17.16 6.45 -17.19
CA THR A 158 17.05 7.54 -18.17
C THR A 158 18.11 7.43 -19.25
N GLU A 159 19.11 6.59 -19.05
CA GLU A 159 20.08 6.29 -20.07
C GLU A 159 19.41 5.31 -21.04
N THR A 160 19.38 5.68 -22.32
CA THR A 160 18.93 4.78 -23.37
C THR A 160 19.79 3.52 -23.34
N ASN A 161 19.23 2.43 -22.82
CA ASN A 161 19.97 1.18 -22.71
C ASN A 161 20.12 0.56 -24.10
N THR A 162 21.33 0.63 -24.66
CA THR A 162 21.67 0.09 -25.98
C THR A 162 21.68 -1.45 -26.00
N ALA A 163 21.54 -2.11 -24.86
CA ALA A 163 21.52 -3.58 -24.78
C ALA A 163 20.17 -4.18 -25.23
N PHE A 164 19.10 -3.38 -25.34
CA PHE A 164 17.80 -3.86 -25.79
C PHE A 164 17.19 -2.93 -26.86
N ALA A 165 17.13 -3.45 -28.07
CA ALA A 165 16.58 -2.81 -29.26
C ALA A 165 15.27 -3.52 -29.63
N VAL A 166 14.14 -2.80 -29.60
CA VAL A 166 12.90 -3.31 -30.20
C VAL A 166 12.90 -2.92 -31.66
N TYR A 167 12.86 -3.93 -32.53
CA TYR A 167 12.76 -3.70 -33.97
C TYR A 167 11.28 -3.64 -34.35
N VAL A 168 10.83 -2.46 -34.77
CA VAL A 168 9.47 -2.32 -35.29
C VAL A 168 9.50 -2.47 -36.80
N ASP A 169 8.76 -3.45 -37.29
CA ASP A 169 8.49 -3.64 -38.71
C ASP A 169 7.48 -2.60 -39.17
N ALA A 170 7.97 -1.41 -39.51
CA ALA A 170 7.16 -0.36 -40.14
C ALA A 170 6.88 -0.72 -41.61
N ARG A 171 6.08 -1.76 -41.86
CA ARG A 171 5.48 -1.94 -43.18
C ARG A 171 4.40 -0.89 -43.35
N LEU A 172 4.68 0.17 -44.09
CA LEU A 172 3.61 0.95 -44.68
C LEU A 172 2.86 0.03 -45.66
N PRO A 173 1.53 -0.10 -45.57
CA PRO A 173 0.76 -0.91 -46.49
C PRO A 173 0.83 -0.28 -47.89
N GLY A 174 1.68 -0.82 -48.77
CA GLY A 174 1.73 -0.41 -50.18
C GLY A 174 3.09 -0.36 -50.86
N ASP A 175 4.20 -0.70 -50.19
CA ASP A 175 5.54 -0.67 -50.81
C ASP A 175 6.05 -2.10 -51.12
N PRO A 176 5.96 -2.57 -52.38
CA PRO A 176 6.29 -3.95 -52.74
C PRO A 176 7.78 -4.20 -53.03
N ASP A 177 8.65 -3.18 -53.06
CA ASP A 177 9.98 -3.32 -53.71
C ASP A 177 11.22 -2.84 -52.92
N ASP A 178 11.15 -2.72 -51.58
CA ASP A 178 12.36 -2.40 -50.80
C ASP A 178 13.12 -3.66 -50.36
N ALA A 179 14.10 -4.07 -51.18
CA ALA A 179 15.07 -5.12 -50.88
C ALA A 179 16.05 -4.74 -49.73
N GLU A 180 16.00 -3.51 -49.24
CA GLU A 180 16.84 -3.00 -48.16
C GLU A 180 15.98 -2.67 -46.93
N PHE A 181 15.54 -3.73 -46.25
CA PHE A 181 14.67 -3.68 -45.09
C PHE A 181 15.28 -2.87 -43.93
N LYS A 182 14.93 -1.58 -43.81
CA LYS A 182 15.36 -0.74 -42.69
C LYS A 182 14.49 -0.98 -41.47
N ARG A 183 14.86 -1.97 -40.65
CA ARG A 183 14.34 -2.09 -39.28
C ARG A 183 14.65 -0.80 -38.54
N THR A 184 13.62 -0.11 -38.09
CA THR A 184 13.82 1.03 -37.21
C THR A 184 13.99 0.49 -35.79
N GLU A 185 15.18 0.70 -35.23
CA GLU A 185 15.48 0.39 -33.84
C GLU A 185 14.82 1.43 -32.95
N ILE A 186 13.88 0.99 -32.11
CA ILE A 186 13.31 1.80 -31.05
C ILE A 186 13.95 1.35 -29.75
N GLN A 187 14.52 2.29 -29.00
CA GLN A 187 15.05 2.06 -27.67
C GLN A 187 13.91 2.22 -26.67
N PRO A 188 13.44 1.12 -26.03
CA PRO A 188 12.40 1.21 -25.03
C PRO A 188 12.96 1.75 -23.71
N TYR A 189 12.12 2.45 -22.97
CA TYR A 189 12.43 2.82 -21.60
C TYR A 189 12.40 1.57 -20.70
N ALA A 190 13.20 1.59 -19.63
CA ALA A 190 13.31 0.48 -18.69
C ALA A 190 13.16 0.96 -17.25
N PHE A 191 12.60 0.09 -16.41
CA PHE A 191 12.74 0.21 -14.96
C PHE A 191 14.01 -0.49 -14.52
N ARG A 192 14.86 0.20 -13.76
CA ARG A 192 15.96 -0.44 -13.03
C ARG A 192 15.48 -0.88 -11.66
N VAL A 193 15.56 -2.16 -11.37
CA VAL A 193 15.27 -2.75 -10.06
C VAL A 193 16.42 -2.40 -9.12
N VAL A 194 16.15 -1.52 -8.14
CA VAL A 194 17.12 -1.13 -7.10
C VAL A 194 17.14 -2.15 -5.98
N ASP A 195 15.96 -2.68 -5.63
CA ASP A 195 15.81 -3.73 -4.64
C ASP A 195 14.66 -4.65 -5.04
N ALA A 196 15.03 -5.89 -5.37
CA ALA A 196 14.09 -6.91 -5.81
C ALA A 196 13.14 -7.35 -4.70
N ASN A 197 13.47 -7.19 -3.42
CA ASN A 197 12.65 -7.60 -2.27
C ASN A 197 12.12 -9.06 -2.39
N GLY A 198 12.95 -9.97 -2.93
CA GLY A 198 12.60 -11.38 -3.12
C GLY A 198 11.78 -11.70 -4.37
N VAL A 199 11.45 -10.69 -5.20
CA VAL A 199 10.70 -10.89 -6.45
C VAL A 199 11.65 -11.23 -7.59
N SER A 200 11.35 -12.32 -8.29
CA SER A 200 12.00 -12.67 -9.56
C SER A 200 11.03 -12.40 -10.71
N TRP A 201 11.20 -11.25 -11.36
CA TRP A 201 10.40 -10.82 -12.49
C TRP A 201 10.70 -11.65 -13.74
N LYS A 202 9.65 -11.97 -14.49
CA LYS A 202 9.73 -12.72 -15.75
C LYS A 202 8.94 -12.01 -16.84
N THR A 203 9.33 -12.28 -18.09
CA THR A 203 8.53 -11.90 -19.27
C THR A 203 7.10 -12.41 -19.14
N GLY A 204 6.14 -11.53 -19.38
CA GLY A 204 4.70 -11.76 -19.28
C GLY A 204 4.08 -11.38 -17.94
N ASP A 205 4.89 -11.14 -16.90
CA ASP A 205 4.40 -10.72 -15.59
C ASP A 205 3.64 -9.38 -15.69
N ALA A 206 2.43 -9.35 -15.15
CA ALA A 206 1.68 -8.11 -15.06
C ALA A 206 2.16 -7.31 -13.84
N TYR A 207 2.20 -6.00 -13.99
CA TYR A 207 2.63 -5.10 -12.93
C TYR A 207 1.66 -3.92 -12.78
N GLY A 208 1.77 -3.26 -11.63
CA GLY A 208 1.04 -2.04 -11.37
C GLY A 208 1.68 -1.15 -10.31
N PHE A 209 1.05 0.00 -10.12
CA PHE A 209 1.45 1.01 -9.15
C PHE A 209 0.37 1.20 -8.11
N ALA A 210 0.79 1.40 -6.87
CA ALA A 210 -0.10 1.82 -5.80
C ALA A 210 -0.60 3.24 -6.11
N PHE A 211 -1.92 3.41 -6.15
CA PHE A 211 -2.53 4.74 -6.25
C PHE A 211 -3.03 5.23 -4.89
N GLU A 212 -3.21 4.32 -3.94
CA GLU A 212 -3.63 4.63 -2.58
C GLU A 212 -2.97 3.65 -1.61
N GLU A 213 -2.48 4.19 -0.48
CA GLU A 213 -1.90 3.40 0.60
C GLU A 213 -2.45 3.90 1.93
N ILE A 214 -2.72 2.95 2.84
CA ILE A 214 -3.14 3.25 4.21
C ILE A 214 -2.20 2.59 5.21
N GLN A 215 -2.03 3.25 6.35
CA GLN A 215 -1.35 2.72 7.52
C GLN A 215 -2.29 2.74 8.71
N LEU A 216 -2.41 1.60 9.39
CA LEU A 216 -3.19 1.48 10.60
C LEU A 216 -2.49 2.15 11.79
N PRO A 217 -3.25 2.53 12.84
CA PRO A 217 -2.66 3.00 14.09
C PRO A 217 -1.73 1.96 14.71
N LYS A 218 -0.83 2.41 15.60
CA LYS A 218 0.12 1.53 16.29
C LYS A 218 -0.60 0.36 16.97
N ASN A 219 -0.02 -0.83 16.86
CA ASN A 219 -0.53 -2.09 17.43
C ASN A 219 -1.84 -2.60 16.80
N PHE A 220 -2.35 -1.97 15.74
CA PHE A 220 -3.35 -2.56 14.89
C PHE A 220 -2.66 -3.32 13.76
N ILE A 221 -2.95 -4.60 13.67
CA ILE A 221 -2.42 -5.50 12.65
C ILE A 221 -3.57 -6.14 11.89
N PHE A 222 -3.30 -6.54 10.65
CA PHE A 222 -4.19 -7.43 9.93
C PHE A 222 -3.92 -8.88 10.40
N GLY A 223 -4.95 -9.73 10.40
CA GLY A 223 -4.82 -11.17 10.72
C GLY A 223 -4.56 -11.50 12.20
N SER A 224 -4.27 -12.78 12.48
CA SER A 224 -4.16 -13.33 13.84
C SER A 224 -2.74 -13.76 14.24
N SER A 225 -1.75 -13.65 13.35
CA SER A 225 -0.39 -14.16 13.61
C SER A 225 0.67 -13.10 13.33
N TYR A 226 1.53 -12.88 14.32
CA TYR A 226 2.82 -12.21 14.18
C TYR A 226 3.80 -13.16 13.46
N SER A 227 4.55 -12.66 12.48
CA SER A 227 5.66 -13.42 11.89
C SER A 227 6.92 -13.14 12.69
N GLU A 228 7.49 -14.18 13.31
CA GLU A 228 8.74 -14.10 14.09
C GLU A 228 9.98 -13.75 13.23
N LYS A 229 9.85 -13.75 11.89
CA LYS A 229 10.96 -13.48 10.99
C LYS A 229 10.97 -12.00 10.58
N THR A 230 11.83 -11.24 11.24
CA THR A 230 12.27 -9.87 10.90
C THR A 230 12.73 -9.72 9.44
N SER A 231 13.05 -10.83 8.75
CA SER A 231 13.56 -10.87 7.38
C SER A 231 12.53 -11.19 6.29
N SER A 232 11.24 -11.30 6.61
CA SER A 232 10.17 -11.39 5.60
C SER A 232 9.21 -10.22 5.83
N PRO A 233 9.48 -9.04 5.24
CA PRO A 233 8.91 -7.76 5.66
C PRO A 233 7.40 -7.63 5.42
N VAL A 234 6.79 -8.62 4.78
CA VAL A 234 5.36 -8.67 4.50
C VAL A 234 4.89 -10.11 4.62
N THR A 235 4.05 -10.38 5.63
CA THR A 235 3.13 -11.52 5.55
C THR A 235 1.85 -11.03 4.92
N GLU A 236 1.62 -11.45 3.68
CA GLU A 236 0.36 -11.20 3.01
C GLU A 236 -0.74 -11.96 3.72
N ILE A 237 -1.73 -11.23 4.23
CA ILE A 237 -2.82 -11.85 4.97
C ILE A 237 -3.98 -12.18 4.03
N LYS A 238 -4.20 -11.30 3.05
CA LYS A 238 -5.22 -11.48 2.04
C LYS A 238 -4.96 -10.56 0.85
N VAL A 239 -5.24 -11.06 -0.35
CA VAL A 239 -5.38 -10.25 -1.55
C VAL A 239 -6.84 -10.24 -1.95
N PHE A 240 -7.37 -9.06 -2.24
CA PHE A 240 -8.61 -8.94 -2.99
C PHE A 240 -8.27 -8.52 -4.40
N ASN A 241 -8.57 -9.40 -5.35
CA ASN A 241 -8.47 -9.12 -6.78
C ASN A 241 -9.84 -8.67 -7.26
N TYR A 242 -9.94 -7.42 -7.71
CA TYR A 242 -11.14 -6.90 -8.34
C TYR A 242 -10.92 -6.92 -9.85
N GLU A 243 -11.52 -7.90 -10.51
CA GLU A 243 -11.58 -7.99 -11.96
C GLU A 243 -12.97 -7.53 -12.41
N PHE A 244 -13.01 -6.77 -13.50
CA PHE A 244 -14.28 -6.39 -14.12
C PHE A 244 -14.76 -7.56 -14.97
N ASP A 245 -15.80 -8.27 -14.52
CA ASP A 245 -16.55 -9.21 -15.36
C ASP A 245 -17.82 -8.51 -15.88
N PRO A 246 -17.91 -8.20 -17.19
CA PRO A 246 -19.09 -7.56 -17.76
C PRO A 246 -20.38 -8.39 -17.66
N LEU A 247 -20.28 -9.71 -17.43
CA LEU A 247 -21.44 -10.60 -17.34
C LEU A 247 -21.97 -10.73 -15.91
N GLU A 248 -21.10 -10.71 -14.90
CA GLU A 248 -21.47 -10.85 -13.49
C GLU A 248 -22.10 -9.56 -12.92
N ASP A 249 -21.59 -8.39 -13.32
CA ASP A 249 -22.14 -7.08 -12.93
C ASP A 249 -23.49 -6.76 -13.63
N ALA A 250 -23.81 -7.42 -14.75
CA ALA A 250 -25.12 -7.31 -15.41
C ALA A 250 -26.19 -8.12 -14.66
N TYR A 251 -25.86 -9.28 -14.11
CA TYR A 251 -26.78 -10.17 -13.40
C TYR A 251 -27.17 -9.63 -12.01
N ASN A 252 -26.23 -8.98 -11.32
CA ASN A 252 -26.45 -8.36 -10.00
C ASN A 252 -27.33 -7.08 -10.02
N LYS A 253 -27.70 -6.57 -11.19
CA LYS A 253 -28.65 -5.45 -11.33
C LYS A 253 -30.09 -5.88 -11.63
N THR A 254 -30.37 -7.18 -11.81
CA THR A 254 -31.68 -7.67 -12.27
C THR A 254 -32.60 -8.27 -11.22
N PHE A 255 -32.28 -8.24 -9.93
CA PHE A 255 -33.23 -8.70 -8.89
C PHE A 255 -33.24 -7.76 -7.68
N PRO A 256 -34.35 -7.02 -7.43
CA PRO A 256 -34.61 -6.35 -6.16
C PRO A 256 -34.94 -7.33 -5.03
#